data_AF-A0A9E4VGC8-F1
#
_entry.id   AF-A0A9E4VGC8-F1
#
_cell.length_a   1.000
_cell.length_b   1.000
_cell.length_c   1.000
_cell.angle_alpha   90.00
_cell.angle_beta   90.00
_cell.angle_gamma   90.00
#
_symmetry.space_group_name_H-M   'P 1'
#
loop_
_entity.id
_entity.type
_entity.pdbx_description
1 polymer ?
#
loop_
_entity_poly.entity_id
_entity_poly.type
_entity_poly.pdbx_seq_one_letter_code
_entity_poly.pdbx_strand_id
1 'polypeptide(L)' 'RLRSRRGDLEGRAVYTEKMRAGEVFVPFVKLKDHAANFLTNAALDPTSRIPEYKVCAVRIEKIEADN' A
#
# COMPACT_ATOMS: atom_id res chain seq x y z
N ARG A 1 3.23 -7.22 -6.97
CA ARG A 1 1.85 -7.03 -6.49
C ARG A 1 1.90 -6.76 -4.99
N LEU A 2 1.12 -5.79 -4.52
CA LEU A 2 0.96 -5.46 -3.11
C LEU A 2 -0.51 -5.67 -2.76
N ARG A 3 -0.79 -6.52 -1.78
CA ARG A 3 -2.16 -6.94 -1.43
C ARG A 3 -2.46 -6.66 0.03
N SER A 4 -3.64 -6.12 0.31
CA SER A 4 -4.21 -6.03 1.66
C SER A 4 -5.52 -6.82 1.73
N ARG A 5 -6.20 -6.78 2.87
CA ARG A 5 -7.56 -7.32 3.02
C ARG A 5 -8.58 -6.63 2.10
N ARG A 6 -8.35 -5.37 1.71
CA ARG A 6 -9.31 -4.55 0.96
C ARG A 6 -9.16 -4.64 -0.55
N GLY A 7 -8.01 -5.06 -1.03
CA GLY A 7 -7.72 -5.13 -2.45
C GLY A 7 -6.23 -5.28 -2.70
N ASP A 8 -5.83 -5.03 -3.93
CA ASP A 8 -4.45 -5.13 -4.37
C ASP A 8 -4.09 -4.02 -5.36
N LEU A 9 -2.79 -3.82 -5.51
CA LEU A 9 -2.22 -2.96 -6.54
C LEU A 9 -1.00 -3.63 -7.16
N GLU A 10 -0.76 -3.26 -8.41
CA GLU A 10 0.43 -3.65 -9.15
C GLU A 10 1.28 -2.41 -9.42
N GLY A 11 2.59 -2.62 -9.51
CA GLY A 11 3.52 -1.53 -9.67
C GLY A 11 4.97 -1.99 -9.61
N ARG A 12 5.85 -1.06 -9.94
CA ARG A 12 7.29 -1.27 -9.88
C ARG A 12 7.79 -1.12 -8.44
N ALA A 13 8.51 -2.13 -7.96
CA ALA A 13 9.26 -2.01 -6.72
C ALA A 13 10.56 -1.23 -6.97
N VAL A 14 10.87 -0.29 -6.07
CA VAL A 14 12.14 0.45 -6.04
C VAL A 14 12.79 0.16 -4.70
N TYR A 15 13.98 -0.44 -4.74
CA TYR A 15 14.75 -0.71 -3.53
C TYR A 15 15.45 0.56 -3.03
N THR A 16 15.40 0.77 -1.72
CA THR A 16 16.12 1.86 -1.05
C THR A 16 16.41 1.49 0.40
N GLU A 17 17.56 1.92 0.91
CA GLU A 17 17.97 1.74 2.31
C GLU A 17 17.25 2.70 3.27
N LYS A 18 16.42 3.63 2.76
CA LYS A 18 15.67 4.59 3.57
C LYS A 18 14.51 3.97 4.35
N MET A 19 14.07 2.76 3.98
CA MET A 19 12.95 2.07 4.62
C MET A 19 13.46 1.11 5.70
N ARG A 20 12.74 1.01 6.82
CA ARG A 20 13.02 -0.03 7.81
C ARG A 20 12.58 -1.39 7.29
N ALA A 21 13.20 -2.45 7.79
CA ALA A 21 12.78 -3.82 7.49
C ALA A 21 11.30 -4.02 7.88
N GLY A 22 10.51 -4.56 6.95
CA GLY A 22 9.06 -4.76 7.12
C GLY A 22 8.19 -3.57 6.72
N GLU A 23 8.78 -2.42 6.35
CA GLU A 23 8.05 -1.25 5.88
C GLU A 23 8.08 -1.11 4.36
N VAL A 24 7.01 -0.55 3.81
CA VAL A 24 6.94 -0.12 2.42
C VAL A 24 6.37 1.27 2.33
N PHE A 25 6.87 2.04 1.36
CA PHE A 25 6.30 3.32 1.00
C PHE A 25 5.54 3.19 -0.31
N VAL A 26 4.27 3.62 -0.30
CA VAL A 26 3.43 3.72 -1.51
C VAL A 26 3.07 5.19 -1.70
N PRO A 27 3.41 5.82 -2.84
CA PRO A 27 2.99 7.17 -3.14
C PRO A 27 1.46 7.29 -3.09
N PHE A 28 0.96 8.34 -2.45
CA PHE A 28 -0.48 8.57 -2.29
C PHE A 28 -1.14 9.24 -3.50
N VAL A 29 -0.37 9.48 -4.58
CA VAL A 29 -0.88 10.03 -5.84
C VAL A 29 -1.67 8.95 -6.56
N LYS A 30 -2.93 9.24 -6.94
CA LYS A 30 -3.72 8.34 -7.79
C LYS A 30 -3.12 8.32 -9.20
N LEU A 31 -2.61 7.17 -9.61
CA LEU A 31 -2.16 6.92 -10.97
C LEU A 31 -3.14 5.94 -11.63
N LYS A 32 -4.10 6.47 -12.40
CA LYS A 32 -5.18 5.67 -13.01
C LYS A 32 -5.89 4.80 -11.96
N ASP A 33 -5.73 3.48 -12.07
CA ASP A 33 -6.33 2.46 -11.21
C ASP A 33 -5.42 2.03 -10.06
N HIS A 34 -4.33 2.78 -9.82
CA HIS A 34 -3.39 2.52 -8.74
C HIS A 34 -3.41 3.68 -7.75
N ALA A 35 -4.08 3.47 -6.62
CA ALA A 35 -4.10 4.39 -5.49
C ALA A 35 -3.86 3.61 -4.19
N ALA A 36 -3.05 4.17 -3.29
CA ALA A 36 -2.81 3.57 -1.97
C ALA A 36 -4.11 3.33 -1.19
N ASN A 37 -5.14 4.15 -1.42
CA ASN A 37 -6.46 4.02 -0.78
C ASN A 37 -7.21 2.71 -1.08
N PHE A 38 -6.83 1.99 -2.14
CA PHE A 38 -7.38 0.65 -2.39
C PHE A 38 -6.87 -0.38 -1.36
N LEU A 39 -5.72 -0.12 -0.74
CA LEU A 39 -5.15 -0.98 0.30
C LEU A 39 -5.58 -0.57 1.71
N THR A 40 -5.61 0.74 2.00
CA THR A 40 -5.72 1.28 3.37
C THR A 40 -7.07 1.04 4.02
N ASN A 41 -7.07 0.84 5.35
CA ASN A 41 -8.26 0.54 6.13
C ASN A 41 -9.26 1.72 6.18
N ALA A 42 -10.55 1.40 6.32
CA ALA A 42 -11.57 2.38 6.72
C ALA A 42 -11.65 2.46 8.26
N ALA A 43 -10.50 2.63 8.90
CA ALA A 43 -10.40 2.85 10.34
C ALA A 43 -10.26 4.36 10.58
N LEU A 44 -10.90 4.83 11.65
CA LEU A 44 -10.86 6.22 12.08
C LEU A 44 -10.38 6.26 13.53
N ASP A 45 -9.57 7.26 13.86
CA ASP A 45 -9.25 7.59 15.23
C ASP A 45 -10.55 7.87 16.03
N PRO A 46 -10.73 7.26 17.22
CA PRO A 46 -11.99 7.35 17.96
C PRO A 46 -12.32 8.77 18.44
N THR A 47 -11.31 9.62 18.63
CA THR A 47 -11.48 10.97 19.17
C THR A 47 -11.60 12.00 18.06
N SER A 48 -10.59 12.04 17.18
CA SER A 48 -10.42 13.06 16.13
C SER A 48 -11.08 12.70 14.80
N ARG A 49 -11.48 11.43 14.63
CA ARG A 49 -12.06 10.88 13.38
C ARG A 49 -11.12 10.93 12.18
N ILE A 50 -9.82 11.13 12.40
CA ILE A 50 -8.81 11.13 11.34
C ILE A 50 -8.64 9.71 10.79
N PRO A 51 -8.59 9.50 9.46
CA PRO A 51 -8.40 8.16 8.88
C PRO A 51 -6.99 7.59 9.07
N GLU A 52 -6.93 6.26 9.21
CA GLU A 52 -5.68 5.50 9.30
C GLU A 52 -5.04 5.32 7.91
N TYR A 53 -4.28 6.32 7.45
CA TYR A 53 -3.58 6.24 6.16
C TYR A 53 -2.16 5.68 6.24
N LYS A 54 -1.50 5.78 7.40
CA LYS A 54 -0.07 5.49 7.54
C LYS A 54 0.24 4.08 8.03
N VAL A 55 -0.78 3.29 8.37
CA VAL A 55 -0.64 1.92 8.86
C VAL A 55 -1.62 1.03 8.09
N CYS A 56 -1.11 0.00 7.43
CA CYS A 56 -1.93 -1.01 6.79
C CYS A 56 -1.09 -2.28 6.59
N ALA A 57 -1.59 -3.42 7.08
CA ALA A 57 -0.95 -4.70 6.84
C ALA A 57 -1.10 -5.11 5.38
N VAL A 58 0.02 -5.42 4.73
CA VAL A 58 0.11 -5.77 3.31
C VAL A 58 1.05 -6.95 3.10
N ARG A 59 0.80 -7.70 2.02
CA ARG A 59 1.66 -8.77 1.51
C ARG A 59 2.26 -8.36 0.17
N ILE A 60 3.55 -8.57 0.00
CA ILE A 60 4.27 -8.34 -1.25
C ILE A 60 4.43 -9.66 -1.99
N GLU A 61 4.11 -9.68 -3.27
CA GLU A 61 4.26 -10.84 -4.14
C GLU A 61 4.95 -10.41 -5.44
N LYS A 62 5.87 -11.23 -5.94
CA LYS A 62 6.46 -11.02 -7.26
C LYS A 62 5.38 -11.30 -8.31
N ILE A 63 5.27 -10.42 -9.30
CA ILE A 63 4.43 -10.66 -10.48
C ILE A 63 5.33 -11.36 -11.49
N GLU A 64 4.91 -12.51 -11.99
CA GLU A 64 5.56 -13.14 -13.14
C GLU A 64 5.21 -12.32 -14.38
N ALA A 65 6.20 -12.04 -15.23
CA ALA A 65 5.91 -11.44 -16.51
C ALA A 65 5.27 -12.51 -17.40
N ASP A 66 4.12 -12.21 -17.99
CA ASP A 66 3.58 -13.02 -19.08
C ASP A 66 4.60 -12.95 -20.24
N ASN A 67 5.13 -14.10 -20.65
CA ASN A 67 6.04 -14.24 -21.80
C ASN A 67 5.31 -13.99 -23.13
#